data_AF-A0A6I9MUE2-F1
#
_entry.id   AF-A0A6I9MUE2-F1
#
_cell.length_a   1.000
_cell.length_b   1.000
_cell.length_c   1.000
_cell.angle_alpha   90.00
_cell.angle_beta   90.00
_cell.angle_gamma   90.00
#
_symmetry.space_group_name_H-M   'P 1'
#
loop_
_entity.id
_entity.type
_entity.pdbx_description
1 polymer ?
#
loop_
_entity_poly.entity_id
_entity_poly.type
_entity_poly.pdbx_seq_one_letter_code
_entity_poly.pdbx_strand_id
1 'polypeptide(L)'
;VETESQELVDGSLIDLCGATLLWRTAEGLARTPTLKHLEALRQEINAARPQCPVGFNTLAFPSMRRKDTPDEKQPWVYLQCGHVHGFHNWGNHREEREGRQRECPMCRAKGPYVPLWLGCEAGFYVDAAPPTHAFNPCGHVCSDKTAAFWSQIPLPHGTHTFHAACPFCAQQLSGEQGFVRLIFQGPLD
;
A
#
# COMPACT_ATOMS: atom_id res chain seq x y z
N VAL A 1 15.24 30.91 -0.84
CA VAL A 1 14.69 31.53 -2.06
C VAL A 1 15.41 31.07 -3.33
N GLU A 2 16.71 30.72 -3.30
CA GLU A 2 17.42 30.21 -4.52
C GLU A 2 16.95 28.83 -5.03
N THR A 3 16.11 28.12 -4.28
CA THR A 3 15.54 26.80 -4.64
C THR A 3 14.09 26.86 -5.10
N GLU A 4 13.49 28.06 -5.20
CA GLU A 4 12.12 28.21 -5.66
C GLU A 4 12.08 28.40 -7.18
N SER A 5 11.24 27.62 -7.86
CA SER A 5 11.02 27.71 -9.30
C SER A 5 9.52 27.68 -9.59
N GLN A 6 9.10 28.43 -10.60
CA GLN A 6 7.74 28.40 -11.15
C GLN A 6 7.52 27.25 -12.14
N GLU A 7 8.57 26.50 -12.48
CA GLU A 7 8.48 25.38 -13.42
C GLU A 7 7.93 24.14 -12.73
N LEU A 8 6.84 23.59 -13.27
CA LEU A 8 6.27 22.34 -12.79
C LEU A 8 7.07 21.15 -13.33
N VAL A 9 7.63 20.35 -12.43
CA VAL A 9 8.28 19.07 -12.73
C VAL A 9 7.32 17.89 -12.50
N ASP A 10 7.59 16.73 -13.11
CA ASP A 10 6.74 15.53 -12.91
C ASP A 10 6.62 15.20 -11.43
N GLY A 11 5.39 15.08 -10.93
CA GLY A 11 5.12 14.83 -9.52
C GLY A 11 4.92 16.08 -8.67
N SER A 12 4.91 17.29 -9.26
CA SER A 12 4.62 18.52 -8.52
C SER A 12 3.22 18.47 -7.91
N LEU A 13 3.11 18.85 -6.64
CA LEU A 13 1.84 18.99 -5.94
C LEU A 13 1.46 20.46 -5.81
N ILE A 14 0.23 20.78 -6.19
CA ILE A 14 -0.30 22.14 -6.16
C ILE A 14 -1.45 22.16 -5.15
N ASP A 15 -1.23 22.81 -4.02
CA ASP A 15 -2.26 23.00 -3.00
C ASP A 15 -3.12 24.22 -3.34
N LEU A 16 -4.43 24.01 -3.41
CA LEU A 16 -5.46 25.00 -3.67
C LEU A 16 -6.33 25.26 -2.43
N CYS A 17 -5.78 25.09 -1.22
CA CYS A 17 -6.45 25.36 0.06
C CYS A 17 -7.76 24.56 0.24
N GLY A 18 -7.69 23.26 0.00
CA GLY A 18 -8.83 22.33 0.11
C GLY A 18 -8.86 21.26 -0.98
N ALA A 19 -8.05 21.42 -2.03
CA ALA A 19 -7.77 20.41 -3.03
C ALA A 19 -6.27 20.41 -3.36
N THR A 20 -5.69 19.23 -3.52
CA THR A 20 -4.30 19.09 -3.99
C THR A 20 -4.33 18.49 -5.38
N LEU A 21 -3.74 19.17 -6.35
CA LEU A 21 -3.55 18.66 -7.71
C LEU A 21 -2.18 18.01 -7.82
N LEU A 22 -2.13 16.84 -8.45
CA LEU A 22 -0.88 16.20 -8.86
C LEU A 22 -0.61 16.54 -10.33
N TRP A 23 0.45 17.28 -10.59
CA TRP A 23 0.93 17.53 -11.94
C TRP A 23 1.79 16.37 -12.43
N ARG A 24 1.43 15.81 -13.59
CA ARG A 24 2.20 14.78 -14.29
C ARG A 24 2.54 15.24 -15.69
N THR A 25 3.79 15.04 -16.07
CA THR A 25 4.28 15.23 -17.42
C THR A 25 3.79 14.10 -18.33
N ALA A 26 3.74 14.33 -19.65
CA ALA A 26 3.39 13.30 -20.62
C ALA A 26 4.35 12.09 -20.55
N GLU A 27 5.65 12.33 -20.38
CA GLU A 27 6.66 11.28 -20.21
C GLU A 27 6.46 10.52 -18.89
N GLY A 28 6.16 11.24 -17.80
CA GLY A 28 5.82 10.64 -16.51
C GLY A 28 4.64 9.70 -16.61
N LEU A 29 3.55 10.14 -17.24
CA LEU A 29 2.35 9.34 -17.49
C LEU A 29 2.64 8.12 -18.37
N ALA A 30 3.50 8.23 -19.38
CA ALA A 30 3.88 7.11 -20.24
C ALA A 30 4.61 5.98 -19.47
N ARG A 31 5.22 6.29 -18.31
CA ARG A 31 5.85 5.30 -17.41
C ARG A 31 4.90 4.69 -16.38
N THR A 32 3.70 5.23 -16.23
CA THR A 32 2.70 4.71 -15.29
C THR A 32 1.98 3.49 -15.86
N PRO A 33 1.46 2.59 -15.01
CA PRO A 33 0.72 1.43 -15.48
C PRO A 33 -0.64 1.88 -15.99
N THR A 34 -1.13 1.25 -17.06
CA THR A 34 -2.55 1.38 -17.44
C THR A 34 -3.42 0.59 -16.46
N LEU A 35 -4.74 0.86 -16.42
CA LEU A 35 -5.68 0.03 -15.65
C LEU A 35 -5.64 -1.45 -16.08
N LYS A 36 -5.42 -1.72 -17.36
CA LYS A 36 -5.23 -3.08 -17.89
C LYS A 36 -3.94 -3.71 -17.35
N HIS A 37 -2.87 -2.94 -17.24
CA HIS A 37 -1.60 -3.41 -16.65
C HIS A 37 -1.75 -3.70 -15.16
N LEU A 38 -2.42 -2.85 -14.39
CA LEU A 38 -2.71 -3.11 -12.97
C LEU A 38 -3.52 -4.40 -12.78
N GLU A 39 -4.51 -4.64 -13.63
CA GLU A 39 -5.28 -5.88 -13.61
C GLU A 39 -4.44 -7.10 -14.02
N ALA A 40 -3.52 -6.97 -14.97
CA ALA A 40 -2.58 -8.03 -15.33
C ALA A 40 -1.64 -8.37 -14.16
N LEU A 41 -1.05 -7.37 -13.51
CA LEU A 41 -0.22 -7.55 -12.31
C LEU A 41 -1.00 -8.25 -11.18
N ARG A 42 -2.28 -7.89 -10.98
CA ARG A 42 -3.15 -8.58 -10.03
C ARG A 42 -3.32 -10.06 -10.37
N GLN A 43 -3.57 -10.36 -11.65
CA GLN A 43 -3.74 -11.73 -12.12
C GLN A 43 -2.45 -12.55 -11.98
N GLU A 44 -1.29 -11.95 -12.25
CA GLU A 44 0.03 -12.58 -12.06
C GLU A 44 0.26 -12.98 -10.60
N ILE A 45 -0.02 -12.08 -9.64
CA ILE A 45 0.09 -12.39 -8.20
C ILE A 45 -0.83 -13.54 -7.82
N ASN A 46 -2.07 -13.53 -8.29
CA ASN A 46 -3.03 -14.59 -7.99
C ASN A 46 -2.64 -15.92 -8.65
N ALA A 47 -2.06 -15.88 -9.85
CA ALA A 47 -1.56 -17.05 -10.58
C ALA A 47 -0.34 -17.69 -9.89
N ALA A 48 0.45 -16.91 -9.14
CA ALA A 48 1.50 -17.43 -8.27
C ALA A 48 0.96 -18.23 -7.07
N ARG A 49 -0.37 -18.23 -6.85
CA ARG A 49 -1.07 -18.98 -5.81
C ARG A 49 -0.41 -18.81 -4.42
N PRO A 50 -0.28 -17.57 -3.91
CA PRO A 50 0.31 -17.33 -2.60
C PRO A 50 -0.46 -18.10 -1.52
N GLN A 51 0.24 -18.73 -0.59
CA GLN A 51 -0.38 -19.53 0.48
C GLN A 51 -0.42 -18.76 1.80
N CYS A 52 -1.47 -18.98 2.58
CA CYS A 52 -1.49 -18.61 3.99
C CYS A 52 -0.67 -19.63 4.80
N PRO A 53 0.47 -19.25 5.43
CA PRO A 53 1.33 -20.21 6.12
C PRO A 53 0.66 -20.98 7.25
N VAL A 54 -0.39 -20.43 7.86
CA VAL A 54 -1.10 -21.07 9.00
C VAL A 54 -2.48 -21.61 8.63
N GLY A 55 -3.11 -21.05 7.60
CA GLY A 55 -4.45 -21.44 7.17
C GLY A 55 -4.45 -22.46 6.03
N PHE A 56 -3.30 -22.69 5.39
CA PHE A 56 -3.12 -23.58 4.23
C PHE A 56 -4.10 -23.32 3.07
N ASN A 57 -4.60 -22.08 2.99
CA ASN A 57 -5.49 -21.62 1.94
C ASN A 57 -4.72 -20.74 0.95
N THR A 58 -5.06 -20.87 -0.33
CA THR A 58 -4.56 -19.99 -1.38
C THR A 58 -5.22 -18.62 -1.28
N LEU A 59 -4.39 -17.57 -1.19
CA LEU A 59 -4.79 -16.18 -1.14
C LEU A 59 -4.98 -15.61 -2.55
N ALA A 60 -5.87 -14.64 -2.68
CA ALA A 60 -6.11 -13.95 -3.94
C ALA A 60 -6.55 -12.51 -3.70
N PHE A 61 -5.91 -11.56 -4.38
CA PHE A 61 -6.36 -10.18 -4.40
C PHE A 61 -7.74 -10.07 -5.06
N PRO A 62 -8.70 -9.32 -4.45
CA PRO A 62 -10.00 -9.06 -5.03
C PRO A 62 -9.89 -8.24 -6.32
N SER A 63 -10.92 -8.23 -7.15
CA SER A 63 -10.93 -7.36 -8.33
C SER A 63 -10.81 -5.88 -7.93
N MET A 64 -10.30 -5.04 -8.83
CA MET A 64 -10.06 -3.60 -8.59
C MET A 64 -11.35 -2.79 -8.35
N ARG A 65 -12.54 -3.41 -8.45
CA ARG A 65 -13.81 -2.77 -8.07
C ARG A 65 -13.89 -2.70 -6.55
N ARG A 66 -13.92 -1.48 -6.01
CA ARG A 66 -13.94 -1.23 -4.58
C ARG A 66 -15.12 -1.95 -3.92
N LYS A 67 -14.80 -2.91 -3.04
CA LYS A 67 -15.69 -3.42 -2.01
C LYS A 67 -15.16 -2.91 -0.69
N ASP A 68 -16.04 -2.40 0.18
CA ASP A 68 -15.63 -1.93 1.50
C ASP A 68 -15.38 -3.09 2.49
N THR A 69 -15.76 -4.31 2.11
CA THR A 69 -15.60 -5.53 2.90
C THR A 69 -14.54 -6.44 2.28
N PRO A 70 -13.55 -6.92 3.07
CA PRO A 70 -12.58 -7.89 2.57
C PRO A 70 -13.22 -9.22 2.14
N ASP A 71 -12.75 -9.78 1.03
CA ASP A 71 -13.13 -11.13 0.60
C ASP A 71 -12.39 -12.20 1.45
N GLU A 72 -12.95 -13.42 1.58
CA GLU A 72 -12.40 -14.48 2.45
C GLU A 72 -10.94 -14.85 2.12
N LYS A 73 -10.60 -14.88 0.82
CA LYS A 73 -9.25 -15.21 0.34
C LYS A 73 -8.32 -14.01 0.25
N GLN A 74 -8.78 -12.81 0.63
CA GLN A 74 -7.99 -11.59 0.50
C GLN A 74 -6.72 -11.70 1.36
N PRO A 75 -5.55 -11.30 0.83
CA PRO A 75 -4.34 -11.21 1.62
C PRO A 75 -4.46 -10.16 2.73
N TRP A 76 -3.93 -10.49 3.90
CA TRP A 76 -3.71 -9.61 5.05
C TRP A 76 -2.23 -9.59 5.38
N VAL A 77 -1.75 -8.49 5.96
CA VAL A 77 -0.32 -8.31 6.25
C VAL A 77 -0.10 -7.90 7.69
N TYR A 78 1.00 -8.41 8.25
CA TYR A 78 1.61 -7.87 9.47
C TYR A 78 2.55 -6.72 9.10
N LEU A 79 2.09 -5.47 9.21
CA LEU A 79 2.81 -4.32 8.68
C LEU A 79 4.17 -4.06 9.34
N GLN A 80 4.40 -4.58 10.55
CA GLN A 80 5.70 -4.48 11.22
C GLN A 80 6.80 -5.32 10.54
N CYS A 81 6.45 -6.36 9.79
CA CYS A 81 7.43 -7.31 9.21
C CYS A 81 7.17 -7.70 7.75
N GLY A 82 6.01 -7.36 7.19
CA GLY A 82 5.67 -7.63 5.80
C GLY A 82 5.14 -9.04 5.52
N HIS A 83 5.11 -9.95 6.50
CA HIS A 83 4.55 -11.29 6.31
C HIS A 83 3.07 -11.25 5.96
N VAL A 84 2.73 -11.91 4.86
CA VAL A 84 1.36 -11.99 4.32
C VAL A 84 0.68 -13.29 4.74
N HIS A 85 -0.54 -13.17 5.22
CA HIS A 85 -1.42 -14.24 5.70
C HIS A 85 -2.83 -14.08 5.12
N GLY A 86 -3.69 -15.07 5.31
CA GLY A 86 -5.14 -14.89 5.20
C GLY A 86 -5.73 -14.41 6.51
N PHE A 87 -6.93 -13.81 6.48
CA PHE A 87 -7.58 -13.34 7.70
C PHE A 87 -7.67 -14.46 8.76
N HIS A 88 -7.37 -14.12 10.00
CA HIS A 88 -7.63 -14.97 11.16
C HIS A 88 -7.96 -14.10 12.36
N ASN A 89 -8.54 -14.70 13.41
CA ASN A 89 -8.92 -14.02 14.65
C ASN A 89 -8.06 -14.45 15.86
N TRP A 90 -7.04 -15.28 15.64
CA TRP A 90 -6.11 -15.71 16.68
C TRP A 90 -5.32 -14.54 17.27
N GLY A 91 -5.01 -14.64 18.57
CA GLY A 91 -4.26 -13.62 19.31
C GLY A 91 -5.06 -12.34 19.58
N ASN A 92 -6.36 -12.27 19.26
CA ASN A 92 -7.21 -11.12 19.52
C ASN A 92 -7.68 -11.12 20.99
N HIS A 93 -6.77 -10.86 21.94
CA HIS A 93 -7.11 -10.70 23.34
C HIS A 93 -7.92 -9.41 23.54
N ARG A 94 -8.99 -9.46 24.36
CA ARG A 94 -9.94 -8.35 24.56
C ARG A 94 -9.29 -7.04 25.03
N GLU A 95 -8.07 -7.09 25.57
CA GLU A 95 -7.31 -5.95 26.07
C GLU A 95 -6.50 -5.22 24.96
N GLU A 96 -6.27 -5.83 23.80
CA GLU A 96 -5.53 -5.23 22.66
C GLU A 96 -6.45 -4.48 21.67
N ARG A 97 -7.69 -4.20 22.09
CA ARG A 97 -8.73 -3.54 21.28
C ARG A 97 -8.41 -2.09 20.92
N GLU A 98 -7.51 -1.45 21.68
CA GLU A 98 -7.13 -0.06 21.45
C GLU A 98 -6.04 0.10 20.38
N GLY A 99 -5.43 -0.99 19.89
CA GLY A 99 -4.22 -0.90 19.05
C GLY A 99 -4.21 -1.64 17.71
N ARG A 100 -5.17 -2.53 17.39
CA ARG A 100 -5.10 -3.46 16.22
C ARG A 100 -3.72 -4.16 16.07
N GLN A 101 -2.95 -4.25 17.15
CA GLN A 101 -1.62 -4.85 17.14
C GLN A 101 -1.79 -6.35 17.25
N ARG A 102 -1.06 -7.10 16.42
CA ARG A 102 -1.03 -8.55 16.45
C ARG A 102 0.38 -9.06 16.33
N GLU A 103 0.62 -10.19 16.97
CA GLU A 103 1.88 -10.92 16.84
C GLU A 103 1.90 -11.74 15.56
N CYS A 104 2.94 -11.58 14.74
CA CYS A 104 3.15 -12.36 13.53
C CYS A 104 3.56 -13.80 13.88
N PRO A 105 2.83 -14.85 13.43
CA PRO A 105 3.15 -16.25 13.73
C PRO A 105 4.51 -16.69 13.17
N MET A 106 5.02 -16.00 12.15
CA MET A 106 6.28 -16.37 11.48
C MET A 106 7.51 -15.83 12.22
N CYS A 107 7.43 -14.62 12.79
CA CYS A 107 8.61 -13.93 13.33
C CYS A 107 8.41 -13.26 14.69
N ARG A 108 7.19 -13.33 15.26
CA ARG A 108 6.78 -12.74 16.54
C ARG A 108 6.85 -11.21 16.62
N ALA A 109 7.05 -10.52 15.48
CA ALA A 109 6.91 -9.06 15.43
C ALA A 109 5.47 -8.66 15.74
N LYS A 110 5.29 -7.65 16.62
CA LYS A 110 3.99 -7.10 16.99
C LYS A 110 3.72 -5.82 16.22
N GLY A 111 2.55 -5.70 15.60
CA GLY A 111 2.14 -4.47 14.92
C GLY A 111 0.82 -4.61 14.17
N PRO A 112 0.45 -3.61 13.36
CA PRO A 112 -0.85 -3.58 12.69
C PRO A 112 -1.05 -4.80 11.78
N TYR A 113 -2.24 -5.41 11.88
CA TYR A 113 -2.69 -6.49 11.00
C TYR A 113 -3.89 -6.03 10.18
N VAL A 114 -3.70 -5.86 8.87
CA VAL A 114 -4.68 -5.20 7.98
C VAL A 114 -4.85 -5.93 6.65
N PRO A 115 -6.01 -5.80 5.99
CA PRO A 115 -6.20 -6.32 4.64
C PRO A 115 -5.35 -5.54 3.63
N LEU A 116 -4.88 -6.22 2.59
CA LEU A 116 -4.14 -5.63 1.48
C LEU A 116 -5.07 -5.24 0.31
N TRP A 117 -4.81 -4.08 -0.29
CA TRP A 117 -5.56 -3.54 -1.43
C TRP A 117 -4.59 -3.03 -2.49
N LEU A 118 -4.72 -3.45 -3.74
CA LEU A 118 -3.92 -2.86 -4.81
C LEU A 118 -4.33 -1.39 -5.02
N GLY A 119 -3.36 -0.50 -5.21
CA GLY A 119 -3.62 0.89 -5.54
C GLY A 119 -4.28 1.01 -6.91
N CYS A 120 -5.50 1.57 -6.97
CA CYS A 120 -6.30 1.61 -8.20
C CYS A 120 -6.05 2.80 -9.12
N GLU A 121 -5.49 3.90 -8.59
CA GLU A 121 -5.27 5.12 -9.38
C GLU A 121 -3.91 5.07 -10.09
N ALA A 122 -3.94 4.83 -11.40
CA ALA A 122 -2.76 4.74 -12.25
C ALA A 122 -1.89 6.00 -12.19
N GLY A 123 -2.51 7.19 -12.11
CA GLY A 123 -1.80 8.47 -12.08
C GLY A 123 -0.90 8.68 -10.87
N PHE A 124 -1.05 7.86 -9.82
CA PHE A 124 -0.20 7.94 -8.61
C PHE A 124 1.06 7.08 -8.68
N TYR A 125 1.17 6.19 -9.65
CA TYR A 125 2.37 5.37 -9.80
C TYR A 125 3.49 6.18 -10.47
N VAL A 126 4.74 5.87 -10.12
CA VAL A 126 5.94 6.46 -10.74
C VAL A 126 6.69 5.46 -11.66
N ASP A 127 6.21 4.23 -11.71
CA ASP A 127 6.62 3.16 -12.62
C ASP A 127 5.49 2.12 -12.80
N ALA A 128 5.70 1.13 -13.66
CA ALA A 128 4.78 0.02 -13.88
C ALA A 128 5.30 -1.31 -13.27
N ALA A 129 6.15 -1.24 -12.23
CA ALA A 129 6.79 -2.40 -11.64
C ALA A 129 5.82 -3.23 -10.77
N PRO A 130 6.15 -4.50 -10.45
CA PRO A 130 5.30 -5.36 -9.64
C PRO A 130 4.97 -4.78 -8.25
N PRO A 131 3.74 -4.98 -7.75
CA PRO A 131 3.28 -4.37 -6.50
C PRO A 131 3.77 -5.18 -5.30
N THR A 132 4.95 -4.82 -4.81
CA THR A 132 5.73 -5.58 -3.82
C THR A 132 5.74 -4.95 -2.44
N HIS A 133 5.22 -3.73 -2.29
CA HIS A 133 5.27 -2.96 -1.05
C HIS A 133 3.89 -2.45 -0.66
N ALA A 134 3.62 -2.35 0.64
CA ALA A 134 2.38 -1.82 1.17
C ALA A 134 2.61 -0.64 2.11
N PHE A 135 1.76 0.39 1.99
CA PHE A 135 1.77 1.55 2.89
C PHE A 135 1.28 1.18 4.30
N ASN A 136 1.94 1.73 5.33
CA ASN A 136 1.58 1.58 6.73
C ASN A 136 0.88 2.88 7.21
N PRO A 137 -0.34 2.84 7.79
CA PRO A 137 -1.07 1.67 8.28
C PRO A 137 -2.16 1.10 7.36
N CYS A 138 -2.34 1.64 6.16
CA CYS A 138 -3.55 1.36 5.37
C CYS A 138 -3.53 0.05 4.56
N GLY A 139 -2.36 -0.55 4.30
CA GLY A 139 -2.24 -1.78 3.51
C GLY A 139 -2.45 -1.60 2.00
N HIS A 140 -2.36 -0.37 1.47
CA HIS A 140 -2.41 -0.16 0.02
C HIS A 140 -1.10 -0.60 -0.60
N VAL A 141 -1.18 -1.43 -1.64
CA VAL A 141 -0.05 -2.09 -2.28
C VAL A 141 0.29 -1.40 -3.60
N CYS A 142 1.57 -1.15 -3.81
CA CYS A 142 2.14 -0.59 -5.04
C CYS A 142 3.59 -1.07 -5.21
N SER A 143 4.29 -0.57 -6.23
CA SER A 143 5.71 -0.84 -6.42
C SER A 143 6.58 -0.19 -5.35
N ASP A 144 7.79 -0.72 -5.17
CA ASP A 144 8.80 -0.16 -4.27
C ASP A 144 9.04 1.34 -4.53
N LYS A 145 9.31 1.69 -5.79
CA LYS A 145 9.59 3.07 -6.20
C LYS A 145 8.41 4.01 -5.92
N THR A 146 7.17 3.54 -6.12
CA THR A 146 5.97 4.32 -5.80
C THR A 146 5.82 4.50 -4.29
N ALA A 147 6.05 3.46 -3.50
CA ALA A 147 6.00 3.55 -2.04
C ALA A 147 7.07 4.52 -1.49
N ALA A 148 8.31 4.38 -1.95
CA ALA A 148 9.43 5.24 -1.58
C ALA A 148 9.18 6.71 -1.95
N PHE A 149 8.69 6.98 -3.16
CA PHE A 149 8.38 8.33 -3.62
C PHE A 149 7.35 9.01 -2.69
N TRP A 150 6.19 8.39 -2.47
CA TRP A 150 5.13 9.00 -1.66
C TRP A 150 5.44 9.05 -0.17
N SER A 151 6.32 8.19 0.34
CA SER A 151 6.77 8.24 1.74
C SER A 151 7.60 9.49 2.07
N GLN A 152 8.21 10.10 1.05
CA GLN A 152 9.08 11.27 1.21
C GLN A 152 8.36 12.59 0.89
N ILE A 153 7.10 12.53 0.45
CA ILE A 153 6.34 13.71 0.02
C ILE A 153 5.44 14.17 1.16
N PRO A 154 5.79 15.26 1.86
CA PRO A 154 4.91 15.84 2.85
C PRO A 154 3.67 16.43 2.19
N LEU A 155 2.49 15.98 2.61
CA LEU A 155 1.21 16.60 2.25
C LEU A 155 0.75 17.54 3.36
N PRO A 156 0.15 18.70 3.04
CA PRO A 156 -0.46 19.56 4.04
C PRO A 156 -1.56 18.81 4.79
N HIS A 157 -1.55 18.92 6.12
CA HIS A 157 -2.59 18.42 7.00
C HIS A 157 -2.96 19.49 8.03
N GLY A 158 -4.22 19.92 8.02
CA GLY A 158 -4.66 21.06 8.83
C GLY A 158 -3.93 22.36 8.45
N THR A 159 -3.72 23.24 9.43
CA THR A 159 -3.19 24.59 9.17
C THR A 159 -1.66 24.69 9.28
N HIS A 160 -0.99 23.73 9.94
CA HIS A 160 0.45 23.83 10.24
C HIS A 160 1.23 22.51 10.21
N THR A 161 0.63 21.39 9.81
CA THR A 161 1.32 20.09 9.83
C THR A 161 1.50 19.51 8.44
N PHE A 162 2.61 18.82 8.25
CA PHE A 162 2.98 18.20 6.99
C PHE A 162 3.37 16.75 7.27
N HIS A 163 2.69 15.81 6.61
CA HIS A 163 2.96 14.40 6.79
C HIS A 163 2.86 13.68 5.45
N ALA A 164 3.70 12.68 5.24
CA ALA A 164 3.50 11.75 4.14
C ALA A 164 2.18 11.01 4.32
N ALA A 165 1.45 10.80 3.23
CA ALA A 165 0.19 10.06 3.24
C ALA A 165 0.16 9.06 2.07
N CYS A 166 -0.62 7.99 2.24
CA CYS A 166 -0.91 7.08 1.16
C CYS A 166 -1.69 7.82 0.06
N PRO A 167 -1.20 7.87 -1.20
CA PRO A 167 -1.86 8.62 -2.27
C PRO A 167 -3.24 8.06 -2.62
N PHE A 168 -3.48 6.77 -2.35
CA PHE A 168 -4.73 6.08 -2.71
C PHE A 168 -5.89 6.34 -1.75
N CYS A 169 -5.60 6.73 -0.49
CA CYS A 169 -6.65 6.90 0.52
C CYS A 169 -6.44 8.09 1.46
N ALA A 170 -5.37 8.87 1.28
CA ALA A 170 -4.97 10.00 2.11
C ALA A 170 -4.73 9.67 3.60
N GLN A 171 -4.65 8.38 3.96
CA GLN A 171 -4.26 7.97 5.31
C GLN A 171 -2.81 8.38 5.57
N GLN A 172 -2.57 9.10 6.65
CA GLN A 172 -1.22 9.46 7.11
C GLN A 172 -0.36 8.21 7.28
N LEU A 173 0.86 8.25 6.75
CA LEU A 173 1.82 7.17 6.87
C LEU A 173 2.47 7.17 8.26
N SER A 174 2.79 5.97 8.75
CA SER A 174 3.39 5.78 10.08
C SER A 174 4.59 4.84 10.04
N GLY A 175 5.43 4.93 11.08
CA GLY A 175 6.71 4.23 11.17
C GLY A 175 7.84 4.98 10.44
N GLU A 176 9.05 4.44 10.53
CA GLU A 176 10.26 5.09 10.01
C GLU A 176 10.22 5.29 8.49
N GLN A 177 9.72 4.30 7.74
CA GLN A 177 9.65 4.34 6.28
C GLN A 177 8.25 4.67 5.74
N GLY A 178 7.18 4.50 6.51
CA GLY A 178 5.80 4.68 6.03
C GLY A 178 5.26 3.55 5.13
N PHE A 179 6.08 2.55 4.80
CA PHE A 179 5.69 1.36 4.02
C PHE A 179 6.53 0.14 4.43
N VAL A 180 6.16 -1.03 3.92
CA VAL A 180 6.84 -2.30 4.18
C VAL A 180 6.87 -3.19 2.93
N ARG A 181 7.96 -3.94 2.73
CA ARG A 181 8.05 -4.97 1.69
C ARG A 181 7.20 -6.18 2.04
N LEU A 182 6.40 -6.67 1.10
CA LEU A 182 5.55 -7.83 1.29
C LEU A 182 6.34 -9.14 1.14
N ILE A 183 6.02 -10.09 2.02
CA ILE A 183 6.60 -11.44 2.05
C ILE A 183 5.46 -12.44 1.94
N PHE A 184 5.21 -12.89 0.71
CA PHE A 184 4.27 -13.97 0.41
C PHE A 184 4.93 -15.33 0.60
N GLN A 185 4.15 -16.33 1.02
CA GLN A 185 4.58 -17.73 0.98
C GLN A 185 4.16 -18.35 -0.35
N GLY A 186 5.07 -19.09 -0.97
CA GLY A 186 4.78 -19.86 -2.18
C GLY A 186 3.97 -21.12 -1.89
N PRO A 187 3.58 -21.87 -2.94
CA PRO A 187 3.09 -23.24 -2.79
C PRO A 187 4.12 -24.08 -2.03
N LEU A 188 3.65 -24.97 -1.15
CA LEU A 188 4.48 -26.06 -0.65
C LEU A 188 4.56 -27.10 -1.78
N ASP A 189 5.78 -27.43 -2.22
CA ASP A 189 6.02 -28.49 -3.21
C ASP A 189 5.55 -29.87 -2.72
#